data_AF-A0A3D2G1C6-F1
#
_entry.id   AF-A0A3D2G1C6-F1
#
_cell.length_a   1.000
_cell.length_b   1.000
_cell.length_c   1.000
_cell.angle_alpha   90.00
_cell.angle_beta   90.00
_cell.angle_gamma   90.00
#
_symmetry.space_group_name_H-M   'P 1'
#
loop_
_entity.id
_entity.type
_entity.pdbx_description
1 polymer ?
#
loop_
_entity_poly.entity_id
_entity_poly.type
_entity_poly.pdbx_seq_one_letter_code
_entity_poly.pdbx_strand_id
1 'polypeptide(L)'
;MILSLVLCVGLGAGVAYALPENESFFAVFLFGLAGLCVSFALQTILHETGHLIGGLLTGYKFCSFRIGNLQLQRENGALRFRRLKLAGTGGQCLMTPPEPVDGKIPVMLYNLAGPLMNLLTALLALGGYFLSGGGSVGASLLFLFAFVGLYLALTNGIPLRLGPIDNDGKNAFSLRRDPEAMRAFYLQMAVNSRQTEGERLRDMPDEWFVMPSDEAMQNALVAATGVFCCSRLMDEHRFAEAHEAMSRLLSGGANLVGLYRALLLCDEMYLELLGENRRGTVDAMLTKPQRRFMRQMKDFPSVLRTEYALALLHDGDKERAALLRGRFEKIAEAYPYQGEIEQERSLLALADGKNQNIG
;
A
#
# COMPACT_ATOMS: atom_id res chain seq x y z
N MET A 1 -0.30 14.77 12.92
CA MET A 1 -0.55 16.20 13.16
C MET A 1 -1.94 16.61 12.66
N ILE A 2 -2.28 16.44 11.38
CA ILE A 2 -3.64 16.76 10.86
C ILE A 2 -4.71 15.83 11.48
N LEU A 3 -4.49 14.52 11.51
CA LEU A 3 -5.40 13.58 12.17
C LEU A 3 -5.59 13.92 13.66
N SER A 4 -4.53 14.35 14.33
CA SER A 4 -4.53 14.78 15.73
C SER A 4 -5.34 16.07 15.95
N LEU A 5 -5.27 17.02 15.01
CA LEU A 5 -6.05 18.25 15.02
C LEU A 5 -7.54 17.98 14.73
N VAL A 6 -7.84 17.10 13.77
CA VAL A 6 -9.20 16.64 13.42
C VAL A 6 -9.84 15.87 14.58
N LEU A 7 -9.06 15.02 15.25
CA LEU A 7 -9.42 14.38 16.51
C LEU A 7 -9.77 15.44 17.56
N CYS A 8 -8.91 16.43 17.80
CA CYS A 8 -9.15 17.49 18.79
C CYS A 8 -10.36 18.38 18.48
N VAL A 9 -10.60 18.74 17.20
CA VAL A 9 -11.71 19.61 16.79
C VAL A 9 -13.05 18.87 16.81
N GLY A 10 -13.09 17.62 16.32
CA GLY A 10 -14.27 16.76 16.38
C GLY A 10 -14.66 16.41 17.82
N LEU A 11 -13.67 16.15 18.68
CA LEU A 11 -13.88 15.94 20.11
C LEU A 11 -14.34 17.22 20.82
N GLY A 12 -13.77 18.38 20.51
CA GLY A 12 -14.14 19.66 21.15
C GLY A 12 -15.58 20.08 20.88
N ALA A 13 -16.05 19.92 19.64
CA ALA A 13 -17.43 20.29 19.26
C ALA A 13 -18.48 19.30 19.80
N GLY A 14 -18.17 17.99 19.79
CA GLY A 14 -19.07 16.95 20.32
C GLY A 14 -19.18 16.95 21.84
N VAL A 15 -18.06 17.19 22.55
CA VAL A 15 -18.02 17.22 24.01
C VAL A 15 -18.69 18.49 24.57
N ALA A 16 -18.61 19.64 23.89
CA ALA A 16 -19.26 20.86 24.35
C ALA A 16 -20.79 20.85 24.23
N TYR A 17 -21.36 20.08 23.29
CA TYR A 17 -22.80 20.05 23.02
C TYR A 17 -23.53 18.89 23.73
N ALA A 18 -22.79 17.87 24.19
CA ALA A 18 -23.34 16.63 24.75
C ALA A 18 -22.81 16.32 26.15
N LEU A 19 -22.62 17.33 27.01
CA LEU A 19 -22.53 17.09 28.44
C LEU A 19 -23.94 17.16 29.04
N PRO A 20 -24.65 16.03 29.22
CA PRO A 20 -25.61 15.92 30.32
C PRO A 20 -24.90 16.32 31.61
N GLU A 21 -25.55 17.11 32.46
CA GLU A 21 -24.98 17.62 33.72
C GLU A 21 -24.47 16.51 34.68
N ASN A 22 -24.72 15.23 34.37
CA ASN A 22 -24.40 14.06 35.20
C ASN A 22 -23.47 13.01 34.55
N GLU A 23 -22.98 13.19 33.32
CA GLU A 23 -22.10 12.21 32.68
C GLU A 23 -20.62 12.57 32.85
N SER A 24 -19.78 11.56 33.12
CA SER A 24 -18.34 11.77 33.21
C SER A 24 -17.80 12.22 31.86
N PHE A 25 -17.10 13.35 31.83
CA PHE A 25 -16.36 13.86 30.67
C PHE A 25 -15.57 12.75 29.95
N PHE A 26 -15.00 11.82 30.71
CA PHE A 26 -14.25 10.68 30.19
C PHE A 26 -15.11 9.71 29.37
N ALA A 27 -16.34 9.43 29.80
CA ALA A 27 -17.26 8.56 29.07
C ALA A 27 -17.71 9.19 27.74
N VAL A 28 -18.06 10.48 27.77
CA VAL A 28 -18.42 11.25 26.56
C VAL A 28 -17.24 11.32 25.58
N PHE A 29 -16.03 11.54 26.09
CA PHE A 29 -14.80 11.52 25.31
C PHE A 29 -14.58 10.16 24.62
N LEU A 30 -14.67 9.05 25.38
CA LEU A 30 -14.49 7.71 24.82
C LEU A 30 -15.57 7.37 23.78
N PHE A 31 -16.82 7.76 24.03
CA PHE A 31 -17.91 7.57 23.08
C PHE A 31 -17.66 8.35 21.78
N GLY A 32 -17.29 9.62 21.87
CA GLY A 32 -16.96 10.45 20.70
C GLY A 32 -15.76 9.89 19.91
N LEU A 33 -14.71 9.46 20.61
CA LEU A 33 -13.55 8.82 19.99
C LEU A 33 -13.92 7.52 19.28
N ALA A 34 -14.74 6.67 19.90
CA ALA A 34 -15.22 5.44 19.28
C ALA A 34 -16.08 5.73 18.05
N GLY A 35 -17.00 6.68 18.13
CA GLY A 35 -17.83 7.12 17.00
C GLY A 35 -16.99 7.66 15.83
N LEU A 36 -15.93 8.41 16.13
CA LEU A 36 -14.99 8.89 15.11
C LEU A 36 -14.21 7.75 14.45
N CYS A 37 -13.67 6.80 15.24
CA CYS A 37 -12.97 5.63 14.71
C CYS A 37 -13.87 4.78 13.80
N VAL A 38 -15.11 4.52 14.21
CA VAL A 38 -16.11 3.81 13.40
C VAL A 38 -16.43 4.60 12.12
N SER A 39 -16.58 5.92 12.22
CA SER A 39 -16.84 6.79 11.07
C SER A 39 -15.69 6.74 10.05
N PHE A 40 -14.44 6.77 10.49
CA PHE A 40 -13.28 6.59 9.60
C PHE A 40 -13.30 5.23 8.92
N ALA A 41 -13.54 4.15 9.67
CA ALA A 41 -13.59 2.80 9.09
C ALA A 41 -14.68 2.67 8.02
N LEU A 42 -15.90 3.13 8.31
CA LEU A 42 -17.02 3.08 7.38
C LEU A 42 -16.80 3.99 6.16
N GLN A 43 -16.31 5.21 6.36
CA GLN A 43 -16.01 6.12 5.25
C GLN A 43 -14.87 5.60 4.36
N THR A 44 -13.87 4.90 4.92
CA THR A 44 -12.86 4.21 4.09
C THR A 44 -13.48 3.10 3.26
N ILE A 45 -14.37 2.26 3.83
CA ILE A 45 -15.07 1.22 3.06
C ILE A 45 -15.88 1.85 1.91
N LEU A 46 -16.61 2.92 2.18
CA LEU A 46 -17.39 3.64 1.18
C LEU A 46 -16.51 4.30 0.13
N HIS A 47 -15.38 4.87 0.53
CA HIS A 47 -14.38 5.45 -0.38
C HIS A 47 -13.89 4.40 -1.39
N GLU A 48 -13.38 3.27 -0.92
CA GLU A 48 -12.92 2.19 -1.80
C GLU A 48 -14.08 1.64 -2.67
N THR A 49 -15.29 1.60 -2.13
CA THR A 49 -16.50 1.22 -2.89
C THR A 49 -16.80 2.22 -4.01
N GLY A 50 -16.50 3.50 -3.80
CA GLY A 50 -16.54 4.53 -4.83
C GLY A 50 -15.62 4.19 -6.00
N HIS A 51 -14.34 3.89 -5.74
CA HIS A 51 -13.40 3.46 -6.79
C HIS A 51 -13.89 2.23 -7.54
N LEU A 52 -14.42 1.24 -6.83
CA LEU A 52 -15.00 0.04 -7.45
C LEU A 52 -16.13 0.41 -8.43
N ILE A 53 -17.10 1.21 -7.99
CA ILE A 53 -18.21 1.65 -8.84
C ILE A 53 -17.69 2.46 -10.02
N GLY A 54 -16.82 3.43 -9.78
CA GLY A 54 -16.25 4.28 -10.83
C GLY A 54 -15.45 3.49 -11.87
N GLY A 55 -14.69 2.49 -11.44
CA GLY A 55 -13.99 1.57 -12.33
C GLY A 55 -14.94 0.71 -13.15
N LEU A 56 -15.94 0.08 -12.53
CA LEU A 56 -16.92 -0.74 -13.24
C LEU A 56 -17.67 0.07 -14.32
N LEU A 57 -18.08 1.29 -13.97
CA LEU A 57 -18.74 2.22 -14.91
C LEU A 57 -17.84 2.66 -16.07
N THR A 58 -16.52 2.53 -15.93
CA THR A 58 -15.53 2.88 -16.97
C THR A 58 -14.89 1.68 -17.65
N GLY A 59 -15.42 0.48 -17.43
CA GLY A 59 -14.97 -0.75 -18.10
C GLY A 59 -13.80 -1.46 -17.42
N TYR A 60 -13.39 -1.03 -16.21
CA TYR A 60 -12.45 -1.80 -15.40
C TYR A 60 -13.12 -3.07 -14.88
N LYS A 61 -12.31 -4.11 -14.66
CA LYS A 61 -12.76 -5.37 -14.06
C LYS A 61 -12.25 -5.47 -12.63
N PHE A 62 -13.09 -5.97 -11.73
CA PHE A 62 -12.70 -6.17 -10.33
C PHE A 62 -11.48 -7.08 -10.20
N CYS A 63 -10.46 -6.64 -9.47
CA CYS A 63 -9.26 -7.40 -9.15
C CYS A 63 -9.19 -7.69 -7.64
N SER A 64 -9.07 -6.65 -6.82
CA SER A 64 -9.03 -6.80 -5.36
C SER A 64 -9.63 -5.62 -4.60
N PHE A 65 -10.11 -5.90 -3.39
CA PHE A 65 -10.68 -4.95 -2.44
C PHE A 65 -10.15 -5.29 -1.06
N ARG A 66 -9.39 -4.37 -0.45
CA ARG A 66 -8.78 -4.56 0.86
C ARG A 66 -9.23 -3.50 1.84
N ILE A 67 -9.52 -3.93 3.07
CA ILE A 67 -9.75 -3.06 4.21
C ILE A 67 -8.87 -3.56 5.35
N GLY A 68 -7.99 -2.68 5.85
CA GLY A 68 -6.94 -3.07 6.79
C GLY A 68 -6.05 -4.17 6.20
N ASN A 69 -6.10 -5.36 6.79
CA ASN A 69 -5.33 -6.53 6.35
C ASN A 69 -6.14 -7.61 5.62
N LEU A 70 -7.46 -7.47 5.51
CA LEU A 70 -8.32 -8.44 4.83
C LEU A 70 -8.54 -7.99 3.40
N GLN A 71 -8.18 -8.84 2.45
CA GLN A 71 -8.29 -8.59 1.02
C GLN A 71 -9.25 -9.61 0.42
N LEU A 72 -10.32 -9.13 -0.21
CA LEU A 72 -11.13 -9.92 -1.12
C LEU A 72 -10.56 -9.74 -2.52
N GLN A 73 -10.22 -10.81 -3.22
CA GLN A 73 -9.71 -10.71 -4.58
C GLN A 73 -10.32 -11.75 -5.50
N ARG A 74 -10.31 -11.46 -6.79
CA ARG A 74 -10.75 -12.37 -7.84
C ARG A 74 -9.54 -13.15 -8.34
N GLU A 75 -9.59 -14.47 -8.16
CA GLU A 75 -8.55 -15.41 -8.60
C GLU A 75 -9.22 -16.50 -9.44
N ASN A 76 -8.74 -16.73 -10.66
CA ASN A 76 -9.27 -17.78 -11.53
C ASN A 76 -10.81 -17.74 -11.68
N GLY A 77 -11.36 -16.53 -11.73
CA GLY A 77 -12.80 -16.30 -11.86
C GLY A 77 -13.62 -16.39 -10.56
N ALA A 78 -13.03 -16.79 -9.43
CA ALA A 78 -13.70 -16.91 -8.14
C ALA A 78 -13.24 -15.84 -7.14
N LEU A 79 -14.12 -15.43 -6.22
CA LEU A 79 -13.76 -14.53 -5.13
C LEU A 79 -13.12 -15.30 -3.98
N ARG A 80 -11.97 -14.84 -3.50
CA ARG A 80 -11.21 -15.46 -2.41
C ARG A 80 -10.73 -14.43 -1.41
N PHE A 81 -10.69 -14.83 -0.14
CA PHE A 81 -10.13 -14.01 0.93
C PHE A 81 -8.64 -14.31 1.09
N ARG A 82 -7.85 -13.24 1.12
CA ARG A 82 -6.41 -13.21 1.34
C ARG A 82 -6.07 -12.23 2.46
N ARG A 83 -4.84 -12.29 2.94
CA ARG A 83 -4.33 -11.40 3.99
C ARG A 83 -3.09 -10.67 3.49
N LEU A 84 -3.17 -9.35 3.44
CA LEU A 84 -2.06 -8.47 3.08
C LEU A 84 -2.08 -7.27 4.00
N LYS A 85 -0.98 -7.04 4.72
CA LYS A 85 -0.82 -5.84 5.55
C LYS A 85 0.20 -4.91 4.90
N LEU A 86 -0.29 -3.77 4.41
CA LEU A 86 0.54 -2.76 3.76
C LEU A 86 0.62 -1.50 4.62
N ALA A 87 1.83 -1.08 4.99
CA ALA A 87 2.03 0.16 5.73
C ALA A 87 1.55 1.38 4.93
N GLY A 88 0.85 2.30 5.60
CA GLY A 88 0.42 3.57 5.00
C GLY A 88 -0.92 3.55 4.26
N THR A 89 -1.65 2.43 4.27
CA THR A 89 -2.97 2.34 3.61
C THR A 89 -4.03 1.80 4.58
N GLY A 90 -5.21 2.44 4.59
CA GLY A 90 -6.38 2.00 5.38
C GLY A 90 -7.31 1.06 4.60
N GLY A 91 -7.43 1.31 3.30
CA GLY A 91 -8.13 0.49 2.32
C GLY A 91 -7.36 0.50 0.99
N GLN A 92 -7.81 -0.32 0.06
CA GLN A 92 -7.31 -0.33 -1.32
C GLN A 92 -8.28 -1.07 -2.24
N CYS A 93 -8.77 -0.41 -3.28
CA CYS A 93 -9.41 -1.05 -4.42
C CYS A 93 -8.46 -1.03 -5.61
N LEU A 94 -8.08 -2.22 -6.10
CA LEU A 94 -7.35 -2.36 -7.34
C LEU A 94 -8.23 -3.09 -8.35
N MET A 95 -8.12 -2.68 -9.60
CA MET A 95 -8.94 -3.19 -10.69
C MET A 95 -8.06 -3.41 -11.92
N THR A 96 -8.48 -4.33 -12.78
CA THR A 96 -7.83 -4.52 -14.08
C THR A 96 -8.34 -3.44 -15.02
N PRO A 97 -7.45 -2.60 -15.60
CA PRO A 97 -7.86 -1.56 -16.53
C PRO A 97 -8.36 -2.18 -17.85
N PRO A 98 -9.21 -1.46 -18.60
CA PRO A 98 -9.49 -1.84 -19.99
C PRO A 98 -8.21 -1.69 -20.84
N GLU A 99 -8.21 -2.32 -22.01
CA GLU A 99 -7.13 -2.14 -22.99
C GLU A 99 -6.99 -0.65 -23.35
N PRO A 100 -5.75 -0.11 -23.36
CA PRO A 100 -5.54 1.28 -23.72
C PRO A 100 -5.98 1.60 -25.15
N VAL A 101 -6.66 2.73 -25.33
CA VAL A 101 -6.95 3.31 -26.65
C VAL A 101 -6.08 4.54 -26.81
N ASP A 102 -5.21 4.55 -27.83
CA ASP A 102 -4.21 5.60 -28.05
C ASP A 102 -3.35 5.91 -26.81
N GLY A 103 -2.95 4.84 -26.09
CA GLY A 103 -2.14 4.93 -24.88
C GLY A 103 -2.86 5.48 -23.65
N LYS A 104 -4.19 5.56 -23.66
CA LYS A 104 -5.00 6.10 -22.57
C LYS A 104 -6.01 5.10 -22.04
N ILE A 105 -6.23 5.16 -20.73
CA ILE A 105 -7.30 4.45 -20.02
C ILE A 105 -8.16 5.46 -19.24
N PRO A 106 -9.42 5.12 -18.90
CA PRO A 106 -10.32 6.05 -18.23
C PRO A 106 -9.99 6.23 -16.74
N VAL A 107 -9.11 7.19 -16.44
CA VAL A 107 -8.60 7.42 -15.07
C VAL A 107 -9.44 8.36 -14.20
N MET A 108 -10.20 9.26 -14.81
CA MET A 108 -10.84 10.36 -14.08
C MET A 108 -11.89 9.86 -13.09
N LEU A 109 -12.87 9.08 -13.58
CA LEU A 109 -13.92 8.55 -12.73
C LEU A 109 -13.39 7.48 -11.78
N TYR A 110 -12.45 6.63 -12.22
CA TYR A 110 -11.80 5.65 -11.35
C TYR A 110 -11.19 6.30 -10.11
N ASN A 111 -10.36 7.33 -10.28
CA ASN A 111 -9.70 8.00 -9.15
C ASN A 111 -10.67 8.88 -8.35
N LEU A 112 -11.54 9.66 -8.99
CA LEU A 112 -12.39 10.61 -8.25
C LEU A 112 -13.63 9.97 -7.61
N ALA A 113 -14.02 8.75 -7.97
CA ALA A 113 -15.23 8.14 -7.44
C ALA A 113 -15.16 7.85 -5.93
N GLY A 114 -13.99 7.56 -5.36
CA GLY A 114 -13.82 7.40 -3.91
C GLY A 114 -14.14 8.69 -3.13
N PRO A 115 -13.44 9.81 -3.41
CA PRO A 115 -13.77 11.11 -2.82
C PRO A 115 -15.21 11.56 -3.06
N LEU A 116 -15.77 11.30 -4.25
CA LEU A 116 -17.18 11.62 -4.56
C LEU A 116 -18.15 10.79 -3.71
N MET A 117 -17.85 9.52 -3.43
CA MET A 117 -18.66 8.67 -2.55
C MET A 117 -18.60 9.16 -1.10
N ASN A 118 -17.44 9.60 -0.62
CA ASN A 118 -17.36 10.23 0.70
C ASN A 118 -18.20 11.50 0.77
N LEU A 119 -18.14 12.36 -0.25
CA LEU A 119 -18.94 13.58 -0.30
C LEU A 119 -20.44 13.26 -0.30
N LEU A 120 -20.88 12.33 -1.16
CA LEU A 120 -22.28 11.91 -1.24
C LEU A 120 -22.79 11.40 0.11
N THR A 121 -22.08 10.45 0.71
CA THR A 121 -22.51 9.85 1.98
C THR A 121 -22.44 10.83 3.15
N ALA A 122 -21.49 11.78 3.11
CA ALA A 122 -21.44 12.86 4.10
C ALA A 122 -22.63 13.80 4.00
N LEU A 123 -23.03 14.21 2.79
CA LEU A 123 -24.19 15.08 2.58
C LEU A 123 -25.50 14.38 2.99
N LEU A 124 -25.63 13.09 2.70
CA LEU A 124 -26.78 12.30 3.15
C LEU A 124 -26.85 12.21 4.68
N ALA A 125 -25.72 11.95 5.35
CA ALA A 125 -25.66 11.90 6.81
C ALA A 125 -25.92 13.27 7.45
N LEU A 126 -25.44 14.36 6.85
CA LEU A 126 -25.71 15.72 7.29
C LEU A 126 -27.20 16.08 7.14
N GLY A 127 -27.84 15.67 6.03
CA GLY A 127 -29.29 15.78 5.87
C GLY A 127 -30.05 15.02 6.95
N GLY A 128 -29.65 13.78 7.23
CA GLY A 128 -30.21 12.97 8.31
C GLY A 128 -30.03 13.61 9.69
N TYR A 129 -28.88 14.23 9.96
CA TYR A 129 -28.64 15.00 11.18
C TYR A 129 -29.67 16.13 11.34
N PHE A 130 -29.85 16.98 10.33
CA PHE A 130 -30.82 18.08 10.41
C PHE A 130 -32.27 17.61 10.53
N LEU A 131 -32.65 16.54 9.83
CA LEU A 131 -34.00 15.97 9.93
C LEU A 131 -34.30 15.36 11.31
N SER A 132 -33.27 14.93 12.04
CA SER A 132 -33.42 14.34 13.38
C SER A 132 -33.58 15.37 14.50
N GLY A 133 -33.41 16.66 14.21
CA GLY A 133 -33.47 17.74 15.20
C GLY A 133 -32.23 17.85 16.10
N GLY A 134 -31.17 17.09 15.84
CA GLY A 134 -29.82 17.31 16.40
C GLY A 134 -29.59 16.87 17.85
N GLY A 135 -30.65 16.64 18.64
CA GLY A 135 -30.54 16.39 20.08
C GLY A 135 -30.26 14.94 20.52
N SER A 136 -30.26 13.98 19.60
CA SER A 136 -30.11 12.56 19.94
C SER A 136 -28.67 12.04 19.74
N VAL A 137 -28.33 10.95 20.44
CA VAL A 137 -27.06 10.23 20.23
C VAL A 137 -26.88 9.82 18.76
N GLY A 138 -27.96 9.37 18.10
CA GLY A 138 -27.96 9.05 16.68
C GLY A 138 -27.62 10.26 15.81
N ALA A 139 -28.14 11.44 16.14
CA ALA A 139 -27.80 12.69 15.47
C ALA A 139 -26.30 13.00 15.60
N SER A 140 -25.73 12.88 16.81
CA SER A 140 -24.30 13.09 17.03
C SER A 140 -23.42 12.13 16.21
N LEU A 141 -23.82 10.86 16.10
CA LEU A 141 -23.11 9.88 15.27
C LEU A 141 -23.20 10.22 13.76
N LEU A 142 -24.38 10.64 13.28
CA LEU A 142 -24.55 11.11 11.89
C LEU A 142 -23.69 12.34 11.60
N PHE A 143 -23.60 13.28 12.55
CA PHE A 143 -22.76 14.46 12.43
C PHE A 143 -21.27 14.08 12.35
N LEU A 144 -20.78 13.20 13.24
CA LEU A 144 -19.39 12.72 13.19
C LEU A 144 -19.08 12.00 11.88
N PHE A 145 -20.00 11.15 11.40
CA PHE A 145 -19.86 10.44 10.14
C PHE A 145 -19.82 11.40 8.94
N ALA A 146 -20.67 12.43 8.94
CA ALA A 146 -20.68 13.48 7.92
C ALA A 146 -19.38 14.29 7.94
N PHE A 147 -18.91 14.68 9.13
CA PHE A 147 -17.66 15.41 9.30
C PHE A 147 -16.45 14.64 8.76
N VAL A 148 -16.32 13.35 9.12
CA VAL A 148 -15.25 12.49 8.59
C VAL A 148 -15.35 12.32 7.08
N GLY A 149 -16.56 12.12 6.55
CA GLY A 149 -16.78 12.00 5.11
C GLY A 149 -16.39 13.26 4.34
N LEU A 150 -16.79 14.45 4.81
CA LEU A 150 -16.36 15.72 4.22
C LEU A 150 -14.83 15.88 4.28
N TYR A 151 -14.22 15.56 5.42
CA TYR A 151 -12.77 15.60 5.58
C TYR A 151 -12.05 14.70 4.56
N LEU A 152 -12.48 13.44 4.39
CA LEU A 152 -11.88 12.50 3.45
C LEU A 152 -12.16 12.89 1.98
N ALA A 153 -13.35 13.41 1.68
CA ALA A 153 -13.69 13.91 0.35
C ALA A 153 -12.78 15.08 -0.06
N LEU A 154 -12.54 16.04 0.85
CA LEU A 154 -11.68 17.19 0.57
C LEU A 154 -10.21 16.78 0.47
N THR A 155 -9.72 16.01 1.44
CA THR A 155 -8.29 15.64 1.50
C THR A 155 -7.85 14.67 0.42
N ASN A 156 -8.77 13.90 -0.18
CA ASN A 156 -8.45 13.03 -1.33
C ASN A 156 -8.91 13.61 -2.67
N GLY A 157 -9.99 14.41 -2.71
CA GLY A 157 -10.51 14.98 -3.95
C GLY A 157 -9.79 16.25 -4.42
N ILE A 158 -9.26 17.06 -3.51
CA ILE A 158 -8.43 18.22 -3.89
C ILE A 158 -7.04 17.70 -4.29
N PRO A 159 -6.47 18.09 -5.44
CA PRO A 159 -5.15 17.66 -5.86
C PRO A 159 -4.06 18.11 -4.88
N LEU A 160 -3.65 17.21 -3.98
CA LEU A 160 -2.65 17.46 -2.95
C LEU A 160 -1.54 16.42 -3.05
N ARG A 161 -0.32 16.85 -2.70
CA ARG A 161 0.83 15.98 -2.53
C ARG A 161 1.15 15.86 -1.05
N LEU A 162 1.00 14.65 -0.49
CA LEU A 162 1.28 14.36 0.91
C LEU A 162 2.63 13.63 1.01
N GLY A 163 3.72 14.39 0.98
CA GLY A 163 5.08 13.82 0.88
C GLY A 163 5.31 13.23 -0.52
N PRO A 164 5.82 11.99 -0.66
CA PRO A 164 5.99 11.34 -1.96
C PRO A 164 4.71 10.66 -2.48
N ILE A 165 3.60 10.73 -1.75
CA ILE A 165 2.33 10.07 -2.11
C ILE A 165 1.38 11.14 -2.68
N ASP A 166 0.91 10.88 -3.90
CA ASP A 166 -0.15 11.66 -4.54
C ASP A 166 -1.51 11.05 -4.13
N ASN A 167 -2.47 11.89 -3.74
CA ASN A 167 -3.84 11.47 -3.44
C ASN A 167 -4.67 11.28 -4.72
N ASP A 168 -5.91 10.84 -4.62
CA ASP A 168 -6.75 10.52 -5.79
C ASP A 168 -6.95 11.70 -6.74
N GLY A 169 -7.23 12.89 -6.19
CA GLY A 169 -7.39 14.11 -6.97
C GLY A 169 -6.10 14.48 -7.70
N LYS A 170 -4.94 14.28 -7.07
CA LYS A 170 -3.64 14.50 -7.67
C LYS A 170 -3.33 13.45 -8.73
N ASN A 171 -3.63 12.18 -8.50
CA ASN A 171 -3.54 11.11 -9.50
C ASN A 171 -4.40 11.44 -10.73
N ALA A 172 -5.69 11.74 -10.54
CA ALA A 172 -6.58 12.12 -11.63
C ALA A 172 -6.03 13.30 -12.45
N PHE A 173 -5.49 14.32 -11.77
CA PHE A 173 -4.89 15.48 -12.42
C PHE A 173 -3.61 15.14 -13.21
N SER A 174 -2.67 14.40 -12.59
CA SER A 174 -1.37 14.05 -13.17
C SER A 174 -1.55 13.11 -14.37
N LEU A 175 -2.34 12.05 -14.22
CA LEU A 175 -2.57 11.03 -15.25
C LEU A 175 -3.20 11.62 -16.52
N ARG A 176 -4.05 12.64 -16.37
CA ARG A 176 -4.66 13.30 -17.53
C ARG A 176 -3.66 14.12 -18.35
N ARG A 177 -2.60 14.65 -17.72
CA ARG A 177 -1.66 15.61 -18.33
C ARG A 177 -0.36 14.98 -18.81
N ASP A 178 0.05 13.89 -18.18
CA ASP A 178 1.35 13.27 -18.37
C ASP A 178 1.18 11.87 -18.97
N PRO A 179 1.50 11.68 -20.27
CA PRO A 179 1.42 10.38 -20.93
C PRO A 179 2.32 9.31 -20.29
N GLU A 180 3.47 9.70 -19.73
CA GLU A 180 4.36 8.75 -19.06
C GLU A 180 3.76 8.29 -17.73
N ALA A 181 3.16 9.21 -16.96
CA ALA A 181 2.41 8.85 -15.76
C ALA A 181 1.21 7.94 -16.07
N MET A 182 0.48 8.22 -17.16
CA MET A 182 -0.62 7.37 -17.63
C MET A 182 -0.13 5.95 -17.94
N ARG A 183 0.97 5.83 -18.71
CA ARG A 183 1.59 4.53 -19.02
C ARG A 183 2.05 3.82 -17.74
N ALA A 184 2.74 4.52 -16.84
CA ALA A 184 3.23 3.96 -15.60
C ALA A 184 2.10 3.46 -14.68
N PHE A 185 0.98 4.20 -14.63
CA PHE A 185 -0.20 3.78 -13.88
C PHE A 185 -0.89 2.57 -14.51
N TYR A 186 -1.04 2.55 -15.85
CA TYR A 186 -1.54 1.36 -16.55
C TYR A 186 -0.67 0.13 -16.24
N LEU A 187 0.65 0.26 -16.34
CA LEU A 187 1.59 -0.83 -16.06
C LEU A 187 1.46 -1.33 -14.62
N GLN A 188 1.38 -0.44 -13.62
CA GLN A 188 1.16 -0.83 -12.23
C GLN A 188 -0.12 -1.64 -12.04
N MET A 189 -1.22 -1.22 -12.67
CA MET A 189 -2.49 -1.92 -12.58
C MET A 189 -2.48 -3.26 -13.34
N ALA A 190 -1.81 -3.31 -14.49
CA ALA A 190 -1.66 -4.53 -15.29
C ALA A 190 -0.77 -5.57 -14.59
N VAL A 191 0.37 -5.16 -14.04
CA VAL A 191 1.26 -6.01 -13.23
C VAL A 191 0.50 -6.55 -12.02
N ASN A 192 -0.22 -5.70 -11.28
CA ASN A 192 -1.00 -6.16 -10.13
C ASN A 192 -2.08 -7.19 -10.53
N SER A 193 -2.76 -6.98 -11.66
CA SER A 193 -3.73 -7.92 -12.20
C SER A 193 -3.09 -9.29 -12.47
N ARG A 194 -1.94 -9.32 -13.16
CA ARG A 194 -1.20 -10.56 -13.43
C ARG A 194 -0.69 -11.25 -12.16
N GLN A 195 -0.15 -10.50 -11.21
CA GLN A 195 0.28 -11.04 -9.91
C GLN A 195 -0.87 -11.64 -9.10
N THR A 196 -2.07 -11.05 -9.20
CA THR A 196 -3.28 -11.56 -8.53
C THR A 196 -3.71 -12.91 -9.12
N GLU A 197 -3.50 -13.13 -10.41
CA GLU A 197 -3.68 -14.43 -11.07
C GLU A 197 -2.50 -15.41 -10.83
N GLY A 198 -1.51 -15.01 -10.03
CA GLY A 198 -0.37 -15.83 -9.62
C GLY A 198 0.84 -15.79 -10.54
N GLU A 199 0.82 -14.96 -11.59
CA GLU A 199 1.94 -14.83 -12.54
C GLU A 199 3.14 -14.13 -11.89
N ARG A 200 4.34 -14.65 -12.15
CA ARG A 200 5.61 -14.07 -11.67
C ARG A 200 6.04 -12.91 -12.56
N LEU A 201 6.84 -11.99 -12.02
CA LEU A 201 7.29 -10.80 -12.76
C LEU A 201 8.20 -11.18 -13.93
N ARG A 202 9.04 -12.20 -13.77
CA ARG A 202 9.91 -12.71 -14.84
C ARG A 202 9.17 -13.31 -16.03
N ASP A 203 7.91 -13.73 -15.83
CA ASP A 203 7.10 -14.38 -16.86
C ASP A 203 6.21 -13.38 -17.63
N MET A 204 6.17 -12.11 -17.17
CA MET A 204 5.43 -11.02 -17.82
C MET A 204 6.21 -10.43 -19.01
N PRO A 205 5.58 -9.65 -19.92
CA PRO A 205 6.24 -9.10 -21.10
C PRO A 205 7.44 -8.19 -20.78
N ASP A 206 8.57 -8.39 -21.47
CA ASP A 206 9.82 -7.64 -21.26
C ASP A 206 9.65 -6.13 -21.39
N GLU A 207 8.83 -5.69 -22.34
CA GLU A 207 8.52 -4.28 -22.62
C GLU A 207 7.88 -3.53 -21.44
N TRP A 208 7.38 -4.24 -20.42
CA TRP A 208 6.84 -3.64 -19.21
C TRP A 208 7.93 -3.26 -18.20
N PHE A 209 9.13 -3.81 -18.34
CA PHE A 209 10.23 -3.69 -17.37
C PHE A 209 11.43 -2.96 -17.96
N VAL A 210 11.13 -1.79 -18.56
CA VAL A 210 12.15 -0.87 -19.06
C VAL A 210 12.41 0.19 -18.00
N MET A 211 13.65 0.28 -17.52
CA MET A 211 14.03 1.28 -16.52
C MET A 211 13.80 2.71 -17.06
N PRO A 212 13.02 3.56 -16.37
CA PRO A 212 12.79 4.93 -16.82
C PRO A 212 14.04 5.82 -16.75
N SER A 213 13.99 7.00 -17.36
CA SER A 213 15.05 8.02 -17.22
C SER A 213 15.02 8.66 -15.82
N ASP A 214 16.14 9.25 -15.39
CA ASP A 214 16.25 9.86 -14.06
C ASP A 214 15.30 11.07 -13.91
N GLU A 215 15.08 11.80 -15.00
CA GLU A 215 14.13 12.91 -15.08
C GLU A 215 12.69 12.42 -14.93
N ALA A 216 12.34 11.34 -15.63
CA ALA A 216 10.99 10.76 -15.57
C ALA A 216 10.68 10.21 -14.17
N MET A 217 11.68 9.66 -13.47
CA MET A 217 11.56 9.16 -12.09
C MET A 217 11.39 10.25 -11.03
N GLN A 218 11.35 11.53 -11.40
CA GLN A 218 10.85 12.59 -10.51
C GLN A 218 9.33 12.48 -10.26
N ASN A 219 8.61 11.79 -11.15
CA ASN A 219 7.23 11.37 -10.94
C ASN A 219 7.20 10.04 -10.15
N ALA A 220 6.51 10.02 -9.01
CA ALA A 220 6.47 8.84 -8.14
C ALA A 220 5.81 7.60 -8.80
N LEU A 221 4.83 7.81 -9.67
CA LEU A 221 4.20 6.71 -10.43
C LEU A 221 5.20 6.09 -11.41
N VAL A 222 5.99 6.92 -12.08
CA VAL A 222 7.03 6.45 -13.00
C VAL A 222 8.16 5.77 -12.23
N ALA A 223 8.62 6.35 -11.12
CA ALA A 223 9.63 5.73 -10.26
C ALA A 223 9.23 4.33 -9.76
N ALA A 224 7.95 4.09 -9.50
CA ALA A 224 7.44 2.77 -9.12
C ALA A 224 7.65 1.70 -10.21
N THR A 225 7.67 2.08 -11.50
CA THR A 225 7.97 1.11 -12.58
C THR A 225 9.44 0.68 -12.59
N GLY A 226 10.35 1.56 -12.15
CA GLY A 226 11.76 1.20 -11.92
C GLY A 226 11.90 0.16 -10.80
N VAL A 227 11.07 0.25 -9.75
CA VAL A 227 11.02 -0.75 -8.67
C VAL A 227 10.63 -2.13 -9.22
N PHE A 228 9.64 -2.20 -10.13
CA PHE A 228 9.29 -3.47 -10.79
C PHE A 228 10.43 -4.03 -11.62
N CYS A 229 11.23 -3.19 -12.27
CA CYS A 229 12.43 -3.63 -12.99
C CYS A 229 13.41 -4.33 -12.01
N CYS A 230 13.68 -3.72 -10.86
CA CYS A 230 14.50 -4.34 -9.81
C CYS A 230 13.90 -5.66 -9.32
N SER A 231 12.61 -5.69 -9.00
CA SER A 231 11.92 -6.90 -8.51
C SER A 231 11.93 -8.03 -9.54
N ARG A 232 11.82 -7.71 -10.84
CA ARG A 232 11.95 -8.69 -11.93
C ARG A 232 13.38 -9.21 -12.07
N LEU A 233 14.39 -8.34 -12.02
CA LEU A 233 15.80 -8.78 -12.05
C LEU A 233 16.13 -9.70 -10.87
N MET A 234 15.56 -9.41 -9.69
CA MET A 234 15.62 -10.31 -8.53
C MET A 234 14.93 -11.65 -8.80
N ASP A 235 13.81 -11.67 -9.52
CA ASP A 235 13.04 -12.88 -9.87
C ASP A 235 13.75 -13.75 -10.92
N GLU A 236 14.49 -13.11 -11.83
CA GLU A 236 15.36 -13.72 -12.84
C GLU A 236 16.73 -14.14 -12.28
N HIS A 237 17.02 -13.85 -11.01
CA HIS A 237 18.32 -14.05 -10.34
C HIS A 237 19.49 -13.32 -11.03
N ARG A 238 19.21 -12.24 -11.78
CA ARG A 238 20.22 -11.36 -12.40
C ARG A 238 20.74 -10.34 -11.39
N PHE A 239 21.38 -10.85 -10.34
CA PHE A 239 21.69 -10.08 -9.13
C PHE A 239 22.63 -8.89 -9.34
N ALA A 240 23.62 -9.00 -10.23
CA ALA A 240 24.50 -7.87 -10.54
C ALA A 240 23.72 -6.69 -11.14
N GLU A 241 22.85 -6.98 -12.12
CA GLU A 241 22.00 -5.96 -12.76
C GLU A 241 20.94 -5.43 -11.79
N ALA A 242 20.40 -6.29 -10.92
CA ALA A 242 19.48 -5.88 -9.87
C ALA A 242 20.15 -4.86 -8.93
N HIS A 243 21.38 -5.12 -8.48
CA HIS A 243 22.17 -4.20 -7.64
C HIS A 243 22.42 -2.86 -8.35
N GLU A 244 22.85 -2.87 -9.60
CA GLU A 244 23.06 -1.63 -10.36
C GLU A 244 21.77 -0.80 -10.49
N ALA A 245 20.65 -1.46 -10.81
CA ALA A 245 19.34 -0.83 -10.93
C ALA A 245 18.85 -0.25 -9.59
N MET A 246 18.98 -1.00 -8.49
CA MET A 246 18.61 -0.57 -7.15
C MET A 246 19.48 0.58 -6.66
N SER A 247 20.79 0.51 -6.87
CA SER A 247 21.73 1.59 -6.57
C SER A 247 21.38 2.88 -7.30
N ARG A 248 21.06 2.79 -8.60
CA ARG A 248 20.58 3.94 -9.39
C ARG A 248 19.31 4.56 -8.80
N LEU A 249 18.32 3.76 -8.42
CA LEU A 249 17.07 4.25 -7.81
C LEU A 249 17.28 4.88 -6.43
N LEU A 250 18.15 4.28 -5.61
CA LEU A 250 18.38 4.72 -4.24
C LEU A 250 19.22 5.99 -4.16
N SER A 251 20.21 6.14 -5.05
CA SER A 251 21.16 7.27 -5.09
C SER A 251 20.77 8.38 -6.08
N GLY A 252 20.10 8.06 -7.18
CA GLY A 252 19.83 8.96 -8.31
C GLY A 252 18.70 9.98 -8.10
N GLY A 253 18.29 10.25 -6.86
CA GLY A 253 17.28 11.26 -6.56
C GLY A 253 15.87 10.93 -7.07
N ALA A 254 15.57 9.67 -7.40
CA ALA A 254 14.23 9.24 -7.78
C ALA A 254 13.21 9.52 -6.66
N ASN A 255 12.01 9.96 -7.04
CA ASN A 255 10.93 10.28 -6.11
C ASN A 255 10.21 9.01 -5.63
N LEU A 256 10.96 8.20 -4.88
CA LEU A 256 10.46 6.94 -4.32
C LEU A 256 9.60 7.19 -3.08
N VAL A 257 8.43 6.55 -3.06
CA VAL A 257 7.66 6.38 -1.84
C VAL A 257 8.50 5.63 -0.81
N GLY A 258 8.43 6.04 0.45
CA GLY A 258 9.27 5.48 1.52
C GLY A 258 9.17 3.95 1.68
N LEU A 259 8.00 3.37 1.36
CA LEU A 259 7.81 1.92 1.30
C LEU A 259 8.75 1.27 0.27
N TYR A 260 8.75 1.74 -0.98
CA TYR A 260 9.60 1.18 -2.02
C TYR A 260 11.09 1.33 -1.70
N ARG A 261 11.51 2.50 -1.21
CA ARG A 261 12.89 2.72 -0.78
C ARG A 261 13.33 1.69 0.28
N ALA A 262 12.48 1.42 1.27
CA ALA A 262 12.80 0.50 2.34
C ALA A 262 12.79 -0.97 1.89
N LEU A 263 11.95 -1.34 0.92
CA LEU A 263 11.95 -2.67 0.30
C LEU A 263 13.18 -2.89 -0.59
N LEU A 264 13.57 -1.92 -1.42
CA LEU A 264 14.81 -1.98 -2.20
C LEU A 264 16.04 -2.14 -1.29
N LEU A 265 16.07 -1.47 -0.13
CA LEU A 265 17.12 -1.68 0.87
C LEU A 265 17.10 -3.10 1.46
N CYS A 266 15.93 -3.74 1.59
CA CYS A 266 15.86 -5.15 1.98
C CYS A 266 16.45 -6.08 0.93
N ASP A 267 16.25 -5.79 -0.36
CA ASP A 267 16.82 -6.55 -1.47
C ASP A 267 18.33 -6.34 -1.59
N GLU A 268 18.81 -5.09 -1.49
CA GLU A 268 20.25 -4.76 -1.43
C GLU A 268 20.98 -5.46 -0.29
N MET A 269 20.41 -5.43 0.93
CA MET A 269 20.98 -6.16 2.07
C MET A 269 21.10 -7.65 1.76
N TYR A 270 20.11 -8.23 1.10
CA TYR A 270 20.12 -9.64 0.76
C TYR A 270 21.14 -10.00 -0.31
N LEU A 271 21.32 -9.15 -1.33
CA LEU A 271 22.36 -9.34 -2.33
C LEU A 271 23.75 -9.29 -1.70
N GLU A 272 24.00 -8.36 -0.78
CA GLU A 272 25.26 -8.30 -0.04
C GLU A 272 25.49 -9.59 0.77
N LEU A 273 24.46 -10.13 1.44
CA LEU A 273 24.54 -11.37 2.22
C LEU A 273 24.85 -12.61 1.34
N LEU A 274 24.26 -12.69 0.15
CA LEU A 274 24.56 -13.77 -0.80
C LEU A 274 25.94 -13.63 -1.45
N GLY A 275 26.39 -12.40 -1.67
CA GLY A 275 27.66 -12.06 -2.31
C GLY A 275 28.84 -12.18 -1.36
N GLU A 276 29.51 -11.06 -1.12
CA GLU A 276 30.71 -10.97 -0.27
C GLU A 276 30.41 -11.08 1.23
N ASN A 277 29.15 -10.85 1.64
CA ASN A 277 28.70 -10.87 3.03
C ASN A 277 29.56 -10.00 3.96
N ARG A 278 29.86 -8.77 3.53
CA ARG A 278 30.63 -7.82 4.34
C ARG A 278 29.74 -7.28 5.45
N ARG A 279 29.99 -7.74 6.69
CA ARG A 279 29.24 -7.32 7.88
C ARG A 279 29.08 -5.81 8.00
N GLY A 280 30.15 -5.04 7.79
CA GLY A 280 30.10 -3.58 7.85
C GLY A 280 29.14 -2.94 6.85
N THR A 281 29.04 -3.50 5.63
CA THR A 281 28.11 -3.03 4.58
C THR A 281 26.65 -3.33 4.97
N VAL A 282 26.39 -4.53 5.48
CA VAL A 282 25.06 -4.93 5.97
C VAL A 282 24.62 -4.08 7.16
N ASP A 283 25.50 -3.90 8.15
CA ASP A 283 25.21 -3.10 9.35
C ASP A 283 24.94 -1.62 9.02
N ALA A 284 25.62 -1.06 8.03
CA ALA A 284 25.40 0.30 7.56
C ALA A 284 23.99 0.49 6.97
N MET A 285 23.43 -0.53 6.32
CA MET A 285 22.06 -0.51 5.79
C MET A 285 21.00 -0.71 6.90
N LEU A 286 21.34 -1.40 7.99
CA LEU A 286 20.46 -1.66 9.14
C LEU A 286 20.32 -0.47 10.11
N THR A 287 20.02 0.70 9.55
CA THR A 287 19.75 1.93 10.30
C THR A 287 18.51 1.83 11.21
N LYS A 288 18.39 2.72 12.21
CA LYS A 288 17.20 2.76 13.09
C LYS A 288 15.88 2.87 12.31
N PRO A 289 15.75 3.73 11.27
CA PRO A 289 14.57 3.75 10.41
C PRO A 289 14.30 2.42 9.70
N GLN A 290 15.33 1.78 9.12
CA GLN A 290 15.17 0.51 8.41
C GLN A 290 14.70 -0.61 9.35
N ARG A 291 15.30 -0.72 10.55
CA ARG A 291 14.84 -1.68 11.57
C ARG A 291 13.42 -1.41 12.06
N ARG A 292 12.98 -0.14 12.09
CA ARG A 292 11.57 0.18 12.40
C ARG A 292 10.64 -0.26 11.28
N PHE A 293 11.03 -0.02 10.02
CA PHE A 293 10.28 -0.47 8.85
C PHE A 293 10.11 -1.99 8.82
N MET A 294 11.21 -2.75 8.95
CA MET A 294 11.18 -4.22 8.92
C MET A 294 10.29 -4.78 10.04
N ARG A 295 10.31 -4.17 11.24
CA ARG A 295 9.37 -4.54 12.33
C ARG A 295 7.91 -4.24 12.00
N GLN A 296 7.62 -3.13 11.32
CA GLN A 296 6.26 -2.77 10.90
C GLN A 296 5.73 -3.71 9.80
N MET A 297 6.62 -4.12 8.89
CA MET A 297 6.36 -5.00 7.75
C MET A 297 6.84 -6.43 7.99
N LYS A 298 6.90 -6.87 9.24
CA LYS A 298 7.44 -8.17 9.69
C LYS A 298 6.76 -9.42 9.15
N ASP A 299 5.68 -9.26 8.39
CA ASP A 299 4.91 -10.33 7.75
C ASP A 299 4.92 -10.16 6.22
N PHE A 300 5.70 -9.23 5.68
CA PHE A 300 5.84 -9.03 4.24
C PHE A 300 6.90 -9.99 3.69
N PRO A 301 6.66 -10.68 2.57
CA PRO A 301 7.54 -11.76 2.08
C PRO A 301 9.01 -11.38 1.93
N SER A 302 9.33 -10.28 1.23
CA SER A 302 10.72 -9.85 1.05
C SER A 302 11.40 -9.40 2.36
N VAL A 303 10.65 -8.85 3.31
CA VAL A 303 11.16 -8.52 4.65
C VAL A 303 11.48 -9.79 5.43
N LEU A 304 10.60 -10.79 5.39
CA LEU A 304 10.84 -12.11 6.00
C LEU A 304 12.05 -12.81 5.37
N ARG A 305 12.19 -12.75 4.04
CA ARG A 305 13.36 -13.26 3.32
C ARG A 305 14.65 -12.58 3.80
N THR A 306 14.67 -11.26 3.91
CA THR A 306 15.87 -10.55 4.38
C THR A 306 16.18 -10.83 5.85
N GLU A 307 15.18 -10.82 6.72
CA GLU A 307 15.34 -11.19 8.14
C GLU A 307 15.89 -12.61 8.29
N TYR A 308 15.40 -13.54 7.47
CA TYR A 308 15.88 -14.91 7.44
C TYR A 308 17.35 -14.99 7.02
N ALA A 309 17.73 -14.33 5.93
CA ALA A 309 19.11 -14.31 5.45
C ALA A 309 20.06 -13.64 6.46
N LEU A 310 19.61 -12.58 7.15
CA LEU A 310 20.36 -11.94 8.23
C LEU A 310 20.59 -12.93 9.39
N ALA A 311 19.54 -13.59 9.86
CA ALA A 311 19.66 -14.55 10.95
C ALA A 311 20.63 -15.69 10.57
N LEU A 312 20.52 -16.21 9.35
CA LEU A 312 21.31 -17.35 8.89
C LEU A 312 22.78 -16.99 8.56
N LEU A 313 23.00 -15.99 7.71
CA LEU A 313 24.30 -15.72 7.08
C LEU A 313 25.11 -14.63 7.80
N HIS A 314 24.44 -13.73 8.54
CA HIS A 314 25.12 -12.65 9.25
C HIS A 314 25.28 -12.98 10.74
N ASP A 315 24.17 -13.31 11.41
CA ASP A 315 24.11 -13.53 12.85
C ASP A 315 24.55 -14.96 13.23
N GLY A 316 24.43 -15.94 12.31
CA GLY A 316 24.69 -17.36 12.57
C GLY A 316 23.65 -18.03 13.48
N ASP A 317 22.49 -17.39 13.65
CA ASP A 317 21.39 -17.82 14.52
C ASP A 317 20.42 -18.74 13.77
N LYS A 318 20.75 -20.04 13.77
CA LYS A 318 19.96 -21.07 13.08
C LYS A 318 18.56 -21.25 13.67
N GLU A 319 18.38 -21.01 14.98
CA GLU A 319 17.08 -21.14 15.63
C GLU A 319 16.13 -20.03 15.16
N ARG A 320 16.61 -18.77 15.15
CA ARG A 320 15.85 -17.64 14.62
C ARG A 320 15.56 -17.81 13.13
N ALA A 321 16.53 -18.29 12.34
CA ALA A 321 16.31 -18.58 10.93
C ALA A 321 15.18 -19.61 10.72
N ALA A 322 15.17 -20.70 11.50
CA ALA A 322 14.11 -21.70 11.43
C ALA A 322 12.72 -21.14 11.79
N LEU A 323 12.64 -20.29 12.83
CA LEU A 323 11.40 -19.61 13.20
C LEU A 323 10.88 -18.67 12.09
N LEU A 324 11.79 -17.93 11.45
CA LEU A 324 11.45 -17.04 10.34
C LEU A 324 10.98 -17.83 9.11
N ARG A 325 11.61 -18.96 8.79
CA ARG A 325 11.17 -19.86 7.70
C ARG A 325 9.77 -20.41 7.97
N GLY A 326 9.51 -20.90 9.18
CA GLY A 326 8.18 -21.38 9.56
C GLY A 326 7.11 -20.28 9.48
N ARG A 327 7.47 -19.04 9.85
CA ARG A 327 6.58 -17.88 9.71
C ARG A 327 6.32 -17.52 8.24
N PHE A 328 7.35 -17.56 7.39
CA PHE A 328 7.22 -17.33 5.96
C PHE A 328 6.21 -18.29 5.33
N GLU A 329 6.32 -19.58 5.58
CA GLU A 329 5.39 -20.58 5.02
C GLU A 329 3.94 -20.35 5.52
N LYS A 330 3.76 -19.98 6.79
CA LYS A 330 2.44 -19.62 7.31
C LYS A 330 1.84 -18.38 6.64
N ILE A 331 2.66 -17.39 6.31
CA ILE A 331 2.19 -16.19 5.58
C ILE A 331 1.87 -16.53 4.13
N ALA A 332 2.71 -17.34 3.48
CA ALA A 332 2.58 -17.75 2.09
C ALA A 332 1.18 -18.32 1.75
N GLU A 333 0.58 -19.09 2.66
CA GLU A 333 -0.76 -19.67 2.49
C GLU A 333 -1.86 -18.61 2.30
N ALA A 334 -1.77 -17.49 3.03
CA ALA A 334 -2.79 -16.44 3.03
C ALA A 334 -2.43 -15.26 2.13
N TYR A 335 -1.18 -15.18 1.65
CA TYR A 335 -0.68 -14.06 0.86
C TYR A 335 -1.34 -14.02 -0.54
N PRO A 336 -1.68 -12.83 -1.06
CA PRO A 336 -2.44 -12.71 -2.30
C PRO A 336 -1.68 -13.04 -3.58
N TYR A 337 -0.36 -12.83 -3.63
CA TYR A 337 0.43 -12.94 -4.85
C TYR A 337 1.32 -14.18 -4.79
N GLN A 338 0.85 -15.29 -5.33
CA GLN A 338 1.55 -16.57 -5.23
C GLN A 338 2.87 -16.58 -6.03
N GLY A 339 2.93 -15.88 -7.17
CA GLY A 339 4.18 -15.69 -7.91
C GLY A 339 5.28 -15.00 -7.08
N GLU A 340 4.92 -14.01 -6.26
CA GLU A 340 5.87 -13.36 -5.32
C GLU A 340 6.34 -14.36 -4.25
N ILE A 341 5.45 -15.19 -3.71
CA ILE A 341 5.83 -16.24 -2.75
C ILE A 341 6.81 -17.24 -3.37
N GLU A 342 6.58 -17.66 -4.61
CA GLU A 342 7.49 -18.57 -5.32
C GLU A 342 8.87 -17.95 -5.56
N GLN A 343 8.90 -16.67 -5.95
CA GLN A 343 10.14 -15.90 -6.04
C GLN A 343 10.88 -15.90 -4.70
N GLU A 344 10.23 -15.45 -3.64
CA GLU A 344 10.86 -15.33 -2.32
C GLU A 344 11.30 -16.68 -1.75
N ARG A 345 10.54 -17.76 -2.01
CA ARG A 345 10.94 -19.12 -1.63
C ARG A 345 12.19 -19.59 -2.38
N SER A 346 12.34 -19.21 -3.66
CA SER A 346 13.57 -19.48 -4.43
C SER A 346 14.78 -18.77 -3.83
N LEU A 347 14.61 -17.53 -3.37
CA LEU A 347 15.65 -16.75 -2.72
C LEU A 347 16.00 -17.30 -1.32
N LEU A 348 15.02 -17.77 -0.54
CA LEU A 348 15.31 -18.48 0.71
C LEU A 348 16.22 -19.71 0.48
N ALA A 349 15.95 -20.47 -0.58
CA ALA A 349 16.76 -21.64 -0.95
C ALA A 349 18.20 -21.28 -1.37
N LEU A 350 18.42 -20.12 -2.00
CA LEU A 350 19.77 -19.64 -2.31
C LEU A 350 20.56 -19.29 -1.04
N ALA A 351 19.89 -18.71 -0.03
CA ALA A 351 20.52 -18.45 1.26
C ALA A 351 20.87 -19.75 2.01
N ASP A 352 19.99 -20.76 1.95
CA ASP A 352 20.29 -22.11 2.45
C ASP A 352 21.56 -22.67 1.81
N GLY A 353 21.66 -22.62 0.47
CA GLY A 353 22.82 -23.09 -0.28
C GLY A 353 24.11 -22.31 0.03
N LYS A 354 24.02 -20.98 0.19
CA LYS A 354 25.16 -20.15 0.60
C LYS A 354 25.70 -20.57 1.97
N ASN A 355 24.81 -20.82 2.94
CA ASN A 355 25.21 -21.25 4.28
C ASN A 355 25.92 -22.62 4.27
N GLN A 356 25.47 -23.55 3.42
CA GLN A 356 26.12 -24.85 3.25
C GLN A 356 27.53 -24.76 2.64
N ASN A 357 27.80 -23.73 1.85
CA ASN A 357 29.11 -23.50 1.25
C ASN A 357 30.09 -22.75 2.19
N ILE A 358 29.59 -22.15 3.28
CA ILE A 358 30.40 -21.44 4.29
C ILE A 358 30.77 -22.36 5.47
N GLY A 359 29.92 -23.35 5.79
CA GLY A 359 30.16 -24.35 6.83
C GLY A 359 30.99 -25.52 6.33
#